data_AF-A0A1G0YDX5-F1
#
_entry.id   AF-A0A1G0YDX5-F1
#
_cell.length_a   1.000
_cell.length_b   1.000
_cell.length_c   1.000
_cell.angle_alpha   90.00
_cell.angle_beta   90.00
_cell.angle_gamma   90.00
#
_symmetry.space_group_name_H-M   'P 1'
#
loop_
_entity.id
_entity.type
_entity.pdbx_description
1 polymer ?
#
loop_
_entity_poly.entity_id
_entity_poly.type
_entity_poly.pdbx_seq_one_letter_code
_entity_poly.pdbx_strand_id
1 'polypeptide(L)'
;MPDCGVIGGGMNNSIHASGKAFIGDGARNVIQSGAQWAVIVGGDLNVIEAGSAAYSAIVGGGGHTIGYAGRYSTIAGGYQNRINTSYACIPNGYQSSVTGTYGFAAGMFAHADDVGSFVWGDSQNTTVHSWGNDTVTFRCNGGVKFQNAAVAQYAQWIPGSASWTIVSDRNLKENIQPVDAVSAGRTSGPTAPGQMELQGVWPAAHRPDGARLSSRLCLERQPKAIDSGELQGVTLAAVQGLYQMVKDLQTENQLMRDENRQLHQRQQP
;
A
#
# COMPACT_ATOMS: atom_id res chain seq x y z
N MET A 1 -48.99 8.85 7.39
CA MET A 1 -48.33 10.16 7.59
C MET A 1 -47.57 10.45 6.31
N PRO A 2 -47.70 11.64 5.69
CA PRO A 2 -46.87 11.97 4.54
C PRO A 2 -45.41 11.98 4.99
N ASP A 3 -44.52 11.51 4.11
CA ASP A 3 -43.10 11.35 4.34
C ASP A 3 -42.40 12.68 4.71
N CYS A 4 -42.45 13.07 5.99
CA CYS A 4 -41.87 14.32 6.45
C CYS A 4 -40.37 14.17 6.74
N GLY A 5 -39.58 15.12 6.24
CA GLY A 5 -38.23 15.37 6.73
C GLY A 5 -38.23 16.21 8.00
N VAL A 6 -37.12 16.23 8.72
CA VAL A 6 -36.93 17.01 9.95
C VAL A 6 -35.75 17.97 9.76
N ILE A 7 -35.96 19.25 10.05
CA ILE A 7 -34.90 20.24 10.20
C ILE A 7 -34.86 20.65 11.67
N GLY A 8 -33.76 20.36 12.36
CA GLY A 8 -33.61 20.65 13.79
C GLY A 8 -33.42 22.14 14.09
N GLY A 9 -32.76 22.89 13.20
CA GLY A 9 -32.52 24.32 13.36
C GLY A 9 -31.67 24.93 12.25
N GLY A 10 -31.08 26.09 12.53
CA GLY A 10 -30.10 26.75 11.67
C GLY A 10 -30.65 27.76 10.67
N MET A 11 -29.83 28.15 9.70
CA MET A 11 -30.14 29.22 8.74
C MET A 11 -30.23 28.68 7.30
N ASN A 12 -31.37 28.89 6.65
CA ASN A 12 -31.55 28.59 5.22
C ASN A 12 -31.30 27.10 4.84
N ASN A 13 -31.71 26.19 5.71
CA ASN A 13 -31.69 24.75 5.44
C ASN A 13 -32.97 24.34 4.70
N SER A 14 -32.89 23.41 3.74
CA SER A 14 -34.06 22.91 3.01
C SER A 14 -34.02 21.41 2.74
N ILE A 15 -35.18 20.77 2.90
CA ILE A 15 -35.40 19.37 2.54
C ILE A 15 -36.52 19.33 1.50
N HIS A 16 -36.18 18.92 0.29
CA HIS A 16 -37.11 18.66 -0.82
C HIS A 16 -37.33 17.15 -1.04
N ALA A 17 -36.68 16.28 -0.26
CA ALA A 17 -36.84 14.82 -0.33
C ALA A 17 -38.21 14.34 0.15
N SER A 18 -38.84 13.45 -0.63
CA SER A 18 -40.03 12.70 -0.22
C SER A 18 -39.61 11.42 0.52
N GLY A 19 -39.18 11.55 1.79
CA GLY A 19 -38.77 10.37 2.58
C GLY A 19 -37.84 10.67 3.73
N LYS A 20 -38.36 10.65 4.97
CA LYS A 20 -37.63 10.53 6.27
C LYS A 20 -36.19 11.11 6.32
N ALA A 21 -35.97 12.28 5.73
CA ALA A 21 -34.67 12.92 5.68
C ALA A 21 -34.45 13.80 6.91
N PHE A 22 -33.20 14.07 7.25
CA PHE A 22 -32.85 14.85 8.44
C PHE A 22 -31.77 15.87 8.13
N ILE A 23 -32.01 17.13 8.52
CA ILE A 23 -30.98 18.16 8.68
C ILE A 23 -30.94 18.52 10.17
N GLY A 24 -29.80 18.33 10.85
CA GLY A 24 -29.70 18.63 12.28
C GLY A 24 -29.64 20.12 12.57
N ASP A 25 -28.60 20.81 12.10
CA ASP A 25 -28.40 22.25 12.27
C ASP A 25 -27.52 22.83 11.14
N GLY A 26 -26.98 24.03 11.31
CA GLY A 26 -26.01 24.64 10.41
C GLY A 26 -26.66 25.59 9.41
N ALA A 27 -25.96 25.86 8.30
CA ALA A 27 -26.39 26.85 7.33
C ALA A 27 -26.38 26.31 5.89
N ARG A 28 -27.41 26.67 5.12
CA ARG A 28 -27.45 26.43 3.66
C ARG A 28 -27.29 24.96 3.27
N ASN A 29 -27.76 24.05 4.12
CA ASN A 29 -27.75 22.63 3.84
C ASN A 29 -29.00 22.25 3.04
N VAL A 30 -28.83 21.44 2.00
CA VAL A 30 -29.91 21.08 1.08
C VAL A 30 -29.95 19.58 0.85
N ILE A 31 -31.09 18.96 1.11
CA ILE A 31 -31.38 17.59 0.68
C ILE A 31 -32.46 17.67 -0.40
N GLN A 32 -32.12 17.31 -1.64
CA GLN A 32 -33.03 17.44 -2.78
C GLN A 32 -33.99 16.25 -2.93
N SER A 33 -34.96 16.37 -3.84
CA SER A 33 -36.00 15.35 -4.11
C SER A 33 -35.41 14.00 -4.54
N GLY A 34 -35.92 12.90 -3.98
CA GLY A 34 -35.47 11.53 -4.29
C GLY A 34 -34.40 10.96 -3.35
N ALA A 35 -33.71 11.81 -2.57
CA ALA A 35 -32.73 11.39 -1.57
C ALA A 35 -33.40 10.93 -0.25
N GLN A 36 -34.16 9.83 -0.32
CA GLN A 36 -34.88 9.30 0.83
C GLN A 36 -33.93 8.81 1.94
N TRP A 37 -34.29 9.03 3.21
CA TRP A 37 -33.45 8.67 4.37
C TRP A 37 -32.06 9.32 4.39
N ALA A 38 -31.87 10.38 3.60
CA ALA A 38 -30.62 11.11 3.61
C ALA A 38 -30.47 11.95 4.89
N VAL A 39 -29.24 12.08 5.36
CA VAL A 39 -28.92 12.76 6.62
C VAL A 39 -27.83 13.79 6.37
N ILE A 40 -28.09 15.03 6.77
CA ILE A 40 -27.05 16.03 6.99
C ILE A 40 -27.08 16.37 8.48
N VAL A 41 -26.07 16.00 9.25
CA VAL A 41 -26.10 16.30 10.69
C VAL A 41 -25.90 17.79 10.93
N GLY A 42 -25.04 18.46 10.16
CA GLY A 42 -24.90 19.92 10.18
C GLY A 42 -23.82 20.43 9.23
N GLY A 43 -23.24 21.58 9.55
CA GLY A 43 -22.21 22.24 8.74
C GLY A 43 -22.77 23.34 7.84
N ASP A 44 -22.00 23.74 6.82
CA ASP A 44 -22.36 24.83 5.91
C ASP A 44 -22.28 24.42 4.44
N LEU A 45 -23.29 24.75 3.64
CA LEU A 45 -23.30 24.50 2.20
C LEU A 45 -23.16 23.01 1.81
N ASN A 46 -23.72 22.09 2.58
CA ASN A 46 -23.73 20.67 2.23
C ASN A 46 -24.96 20.34 1.37
N VAL A 47 -24.75 19.58 0.29
CA VAL A 47 -25.81 19.25 -0.67
C VAL A 47 -25.86 17.74 -0.89
N ILE A 48 -27.05 17.18 -0.76
CA ILE A 48 -27.37 15.83 -1.26
C ILE A 48 -28.30 16.05 -2.45
N GLU A 49 -27.81 15.77 -3.65
CA GLU A 49 -28.47 16.06 -4.92
C GLU A 49 -29.68 15.15 -5.17
N ALA A 50 -30.55 15.58 -6.08
CA ALA A 50 -31.75 14.86 -6.46
C ALA A 50 -31.40 13.54 -7.16
N GLY A 51 -32.23 12.52 -6.98
CA GLY A 51 -32.04 11.21 -7.58
C GLY A 51 -31.88 10.10 -6.54
N SER A 52 -31.18 9.02 -6.87
CA SER A 52 -31.11 7.80 -6.06
C SER A 52 -30.06 7.88 -4.94
N ALA A 53 -29.74 9.06 -4.42
CA ALA A 53 -28.81 9.25 -3.29
C ALA A 53 -29.43 8.84 -1.93
N ALA A 54 -30.35 7.88 -1.94
CA ALA A 54 -31.01 7.39 -0.74
C ALA A 54 -30.00 6.81 0.26
N TYR A 55 -30.28 6.96 1.56
CA TYR A 55 -29.45 6.48 2.66
C TYR A 55 -28.04 7.09 2.71
N SER A 56 -27.81 8.22 2.05
CA SER A 56 -26.53 8.92 2.12
C SER A 56 -26.43 9.80 3.36
N ALA A 57 -25.20 10.06 3.81
CA ALA A 57 -24.96 10.84 5.02
C ALA A 57 -23.82 11.84 4.84
N ILE A 58 -24.05 13.08 5.28
CA ILE A 58 -23.02 14.08 5.50
C ILE A 58 -23.03 14.41 7.00
N VAL A 59 -21.93 14.13 7.70
CA VAL A 59 -21.87 14.32 9.16
C VAL A 59 -21.57 15.78 9.53
N GLY A 60 -20.84 16.52 8.70
CA GLY A 60 -20.49 17.91 8.99
C GLY A 60 -19.48 18.43 7.98
N GLY A 61 -18.79 19.52 8.33
CA GLY A 61 -17.88 20.20 7.40
C GLY A 61 -18.62 21.17 6.50
N GLY A 62 -18.05 21.47 5.32
CA GLY A 62 -18.72 22.40 4.42
C GLY A 62 -18.42 22.28 2.95
N GLY A 63 -19.39 22.68 2.13
CA GLY A 63 -19.29 22.60 0.67
C GLY A 63 -19.29 21.17 0.14
N HIS A 64 -19.80 20.19 0.89
CA HIS A 64 -19.85 18.80 0.43
C HIS A 64 -20.96 18.57 -0.57
N THR A 65 -20.75 17.64 -1.50
CA THR A 65 -21.79 17.20 -2.44
C THR A 65 -21.84 15.68 -2.53
N ILE A 66 -22.97 15.09 -2.18
CA ILE A 66 -23.30 13.72 -2.58
C ILE A 66 -24.25 13.82 -3.77
N GLY A 67 -23.76 13.44 -4.94
CA GLY A 67 -24.47 13.54 -6.21
C GLY A 67 -25.57 12.49 -6.39
N TYR A 68 -26.30 12.60 -7.51
CA TYR A 68 -27.48 11.78 -7.82
C TYR A 68 -27.30 10.24 -7.75
N ALA A 69 -26.08 9.75 -7.92
CA ALA A 69 -25.72 8.32 -7.84
C ALA A 69 -25.14 7.90 -6.49
N GLY A 70 -25.18 8.77 -5.48
CA GLY A 70 -24.55 8.65 -4.16
C GLY A 70 -25.23 7.72 -3.15
N ARG A 71 -25.90 6.65 -3.59
CA ARG A 71 -26.67 5.77 -2.69
C ARG A 71 -25.75 5.11 -1.64
N TYR A 72 -26.17 5.12 -0.38
CA TYR A 72 -25.39 4.56 0.75
C TYR A 72 -23.99 5.16 0.94
N SER A 73 -23.76 6.37 0.42
CA SER A 73 -22.45 7.00 0.52
C SER A 73 -22.35 7.93 1.72
N THR A 74 -21.14 8.08 2.26
CA THR A 74 -20.89 8.88 3.47
C THR A 74 -19.75 9.87 3.26
N ILE A 75 -19.98 11.12 3.64
CA ILE A 75 -18.94 12.12 3.87
C ILE A 75 -18.94 12.47 5.35
N ALA A 76 -17.90 12.07 6.09
CA ALA A 76 -17.86 12.31 7.53
C ALA A 76 -17.36 13.72 7.90
N GLY A 77 -16.71 14.44 6.98
CA GLY A 77 -16.37 15.85 7.18
C GLY A 77 -15.34 16.38 6.19
N GLY A 78 -14.71 17.49 6.59
CA GLY A 78 -13.72 18.20 5.79
C GLY A 78 -14.31 19.41 5.06
N TYR A 79 -13.79 19.70 3.87
CA TYR A 79 -14.27 20.80 3.04
C TYR A 79 -14.23 20.46 1.54
N GLN A 80 -15.30 20.80 0.82
CA GLN A 80 -15.38 20.65 -0.64
C GLN A 80 -15.18 19.23 -1.18
N ASN A 81 -15.58 18.21 -0.43
CA ASN A 81 -15.56 16.83 -0.90
C ASN A 81 -16.79 16.46 -1.75
N ARG A 82 -16.61 15.58 -2.76
CA ARG A 82 -17.69 15.16 -3.65
C ARG A 82 -17.77 13.64 -3.84
N ILE A 83 -18.96 13.08 -3.74
CA ILE A 83 -19.23 11.68 -4.12
C ILE A 83 -20.24 11.66 -5.25
N ASN A 84 -19.97 10.93 -6.34
CA ASN A 84 -20.90 10.75 -7.47
C ASN A 84 -21.19 9.26 -7.76
N THR A 85 -21.10 8.40 -6.75
CA THR A 85 -21.29 6.96 -6.90
C THR A 85 -21.77 6.30 -5.61
N SER A 86 -22.26 5.07 -5.72
CA SER A 86 -22.84 4.33 -4.60
C SER A 86 -21.79 3.63 -3.75
N TYR A 87 -22.11 3.42 -2.47
CA TYR A 87 -21.25 2.75 -1.50
C TYR A 87 -19.88 3.40 -1.32
N ALA A 88 -19.79 4.71 -1.52
CA ALA A 88 -18.54 5.45 -1.44
C ALA A 88 -18.35 6.10 -0.05
N CYS A 89 -17.09 6.30 0.34
CA CYS A 89 -16.75 6.89 1.62
C CYS A 89 -15.66 7.96 1.48
N ILE A 90 -15.91 9.12 2.07
CA ILE A 90 -14.89 10.14 2.35
C ILE A 90 -14.90 10.40 3.85
N PRO A 91 -14.00 9.79 4.64
CA PRO A 91 -13.98 9.99 6.10
C PRO A 91 -13.53 11.40 6.50
N ASN A 92 -12.70 12.04 5.68
CA ASN A 92 -12.29 13.44 5.80
C ASN A 92 -11.59 13.84 4.50
N GLY A 93 -11.41 15.13 4.26
CA GLY A 93 -10.57 15.61 3.18
C GLY A 93 -10.81 17.05 2.80
N TYR A 94 -9.98 17.53 1.87
CA TYR A 94 -10.14 18.81 1.23
C TYR A 94 -10.09 18.61 -0.29
N GLN A 95 -11.18 18.95 -0.98
CA GLN A 95 -11.31 18.79 -2.43
C GLN A 95 -11.08 17.35 -2.94
N SER A 96 -11.51 16.36 -2.15
CA SER A 96 -11.43 14.94 -2.50
C SER A 96 -12.71 14.46 -3.19
N SER A 97 -12.60 13.44 -4.05
CA SER A 97 -13.72 12.92 -4.83
C SER A 97 -13.75 11.39 -4.85
N VAL A 98 -14.96 10.83 -4.99
CA VAL A 98 -15.16 9.41 -5.29
C VAL A 98 -16.16 9.26 -6.44
N THR A 99 -15.70 8.67 -7.54
CA THR A 99 -16.54 8.38 -8.72
C THR A 99 -16.63 6.88 -9.04
N GLY A 100 -15.68 6.07 -8.54
CA GLY A 100 -15.75 4.61 -8.60
C GLY A 100 -16.64 4.02 -7.50
N THR A 101 -17.60 3.15 -7.87
CA THR A 101 -18.45 2.44 -6.90
C THR A 101 -17.60 1.68 -5.89
N TYR A 102 -17.98 1.67 -4.61
CA TYR A 102 -17.17 1.11 -3.50
C TYR A 102 -15.85 1.84 -3.24
N GLY A 103 -15.66 3.03 -3.81
CA GLY A 103 -14.43 3.80 -3.64
C GLY A 103 -14.31 4.46 -2.26
N PHE A 104 -13.07 4.67 -1.84
CA PHE A 104 -12.73 5.37 -0.61
C PHE A 104 -11.64 6.40 -0.91
N ALA A 105 -11.88 7.67 -0.59
CA ALA A 105 -10.88 8.73 -0.71
C ALA A 105 -10.68 9.45 0.64
N ALA A 106 -9.44 9.66 1.06
CA ALA A 106 -9.13 10.42 2.27
C ALA A 106 -7.92 11.32 2.12
N GLY A 107 -7.98 12.49 2.77
CA GLY A 107 -6.92 13.50 2.74
C GLY A 107 -7.17 14.61 1.72
N MET A 108 -6.11 15.26 1.25
CA MET A 108 -6.19 16.41 0.34
C MET A 108 -6.13 15.95 -1.12
N PHE A 109 -7.07 16.39 -1.95
CA PHE A 109 -7.18 16.04 -3.37
C PHE A 109 -7.08 14.53 -3.69
N ALA A 110 -7.68 13.69 -2.85
CA ALA A 110 -7.75 12.25 -3.08
C ALA A 110 -8.94 11.90 -3.99
N HIS A 111 -8.67 11.36 -5.17
CA HIS A 111 -9.69 11.07 -6.19
C HIS A 111 -9.74 9.56 -6.43
N ALA A 112 -10.74 8.88 -5.87
CA ALA A 112 -11.00 7.46 -6.09
C ALA A 112 -11.94 7.28 -7.28
N ASP A 113 -11.36 7.16 -8.48
CA ASP A 113 -12.08 7.20 -9.75
C ASP A 113 -12.49 5.83 -10.26
N ASP A 114 -11.74 4.79 -9.89
CA ASP A 114 -11.97 3.42 -10.32
C ASP A 114 -12.81 2.64 -9.29
N VAL A 115 -13.52 1.60 -9.77
CA VAL A 115 -14.38 0.75 -8.92
C VAL A 115 -13.53 0.06 -7.85
N GLY A 116 -13.98 0.09 -6.60
CA GLY A 116 -13.28 -0.56 -5.47
C GLY A 116 -11.94 0.08 -5.11
N SER A 117 -11.65 1.29 -5.58
CA SER A 117 -10.36 1.94 -5.35
C SER A 117 -10.27 2.71 -4.03
N PHE A 118 -9.07 2.70 -3.43
CA PHE A 118 -8.76 3.35 -2.16
C PHE A 118 -7.62 4.35 -2.37
N VAL A 119 -7.82 5.64 -2.07
CA VAL A 119 -6.85 6.68 -2.43
C VAL A 119 -6.56 7.62 -1.27
N TRP A 120 -5.32 7.60 -0.75
CA TRP A 120 -4.83 8.52 0.30
C TRP A 120 -4.02 9.67 -0.31
N GLY A 121 -4.48 10.90 -0.07
CA GLY A 121 -3.76 12.13 -0.36
C GLY A 121 -3.11 12.70 0.90
N ASP A 122 -1.83 13.06 0.81
CA ASP A 122 -1.14 13.79 1.87
C ASP A 122 -1.49 15.29 1.85
N SER A 123 -0.71 16.12 2.55
CA SER A 123 -0.95 17.57 2.64
C SER A 123 -0.44 18.36 1.41
N GLN A 124 -0.06 17.69 0.32
CA GLN A 124 0.40 18.38 -0.87
C GLN A 124 -0.78 18.84 -1.71
N ASN A 125 -0.70 20.06 -2.26
CA ASN A 125 -1.70 20.63 -3.14
C ASN A 125 -1.61 20.02 -4.55
N THR A 126 -1.82 18.72 -4.65
CA THR A 126 -1.71 17.97 -5.91
C THR A 126 -2.66 16.79 -5.89
N THR A 127 -3.44 16.67 -6.96
CA THR A 127 -4.38 15.58 -7.12
C THR A 127 -3.68 14.23 -7.19
N VAL A 128 -4.24 13.25 -6.47
CA VAL A 128 -3.88 11.84 -6.57
C VAL A 128 -5.10 11.07 -7.06
N HIS A 129 -4.88 10.23 -8.06
CA HIS A 129 -5.92 9.38 -8.65
C HIS A 129 -5.70 7.92 -8.26
N SER A 130 -6.77 7.13 -8.34
CA SER A 130 -6.70 5.67 -8.33
C SER A 130 -5.89 5.13 -9.50
N TRP A 131 -5.48 3.86 -9.40
CA TRP A 131 -4.62 3.19 -10.38
C TRP A 131 -5.33 1.99 -11.06
N GLY A 132 -6.64 2.09 -11.27
CA GLY A 132 -7.48 1.02 -11.80
C GLY A 132 -8.37 0.37 -10.75
N ASN A 133 -9.22 -0.55 -11.21
CA ASN A 133 -10.20 -1.23 -10.36
C ASN A 133 -9.53 -2.04 -9.26
N ASP A 134 -10.13 -2.04 -8.08
CA ASP A 134 -9.71 -2.81 -6.90
C ASP A 134 -8.26 -2.52 -6.48
N THR A 135 -7.81 -1.26 -6.66
CA THR A 135 -6.45 -0.82 -6.30
C THR A 135 -6.43 0.09 -5.07
N VAL A 136 -5.25 0.19 -4.45
CA VAL A 136 -4.97 1.19 -3.40
C VAL A 136 -3.80 2.07 -3.80
N THR A 137 -3.99 3.38 -3.74
CA THR A 137 -2.98 4.41 -4.00
C THR A 137 -2.68 5.18 -2.73
N PHE A 138 -1.40 5.19 -2.32
CA PHE A 138 -0.90 6.04 -1.25
C PHE A 138 -0.02 7.14 -1.84
N ARG A 139 -0.49 8.39 -1.85
CA ARG A 139 0.37 9.55 -2.08
C ARG A 139 0.82 10.08 -0.74
N CYS A 140 2.04 9.72 -0.34
CA CYS A 140 2.63 10.14 0.92
C CYS A 140 4.04 10.67 0.69
N ASN A 141 4.21 11.98 0.56
CA ASN A 141 5.52 12.64 0.35
C ASN A 141 6.50 12.36 1.50
N GLY A 142 6.02 11.99 2.68
CA GLY A 142 6.83 11.54 3.82
C GLY A 142 7.12 10.04 3.86
N GLY A 143 6.60 9.25 2.92
CA GLY A 143 6.71 7.79 2.90
C GLY A 143 5.50 7.06 3.50
N VAL A 144 5.55 5.73 3.47
CA VAL A 144 4.51 4.83 4.00
C VAL A 144 5.15 3.85 4.96
N LYS A 145 4.54 3.60 6.12
CA LYS A 145 5.02 2.65 7.13
C LYS A 145 3.92 1.70 7.58
N PHE A 146 4.18 0.40 7.50
CA PHE A 146 3.38 -0.66 8.11
C PHE A 146 4.12 -1.17 9.34
N GLN A 147 3.48 -1.16 10.50
CA GLN A 147 4.11 -1.50 11.78
C GLN A 147 3.21 -2.43 12.59
N ASN A 148 3.81 -3.43 13.24
CA ASN A 148 3.13 -4.31 14.19
C ASN A 148 2.99 -3.65 15.58
N ALA A 149 1.90 -3.92 16.30
CA ALA A 149 1.58 -3.34 17.61
C ALA A 149 2.43 -3.93 18.76
N ALA A 150 2.93 -5.16 18.65
CA ALA A 150 3.62 -5.86 19.75
C ALA A 150 5.15 -5.65 19.78
N VAL A 151 5.76 -5.27 18.65
CA VAL A 151 7.22 -5.14 18.49
C VAL A 151 7.54 -4.05 17.47
N ALA A 152 8.74 -3.45 17.53
CA ALA A 152 9.24 -2.47 16.57
C ALA A 152 9.54 -3.07 15.16
N GLN A 153 8.78 -4.07 14.73
CA GLN A 153 8.80 -4.60 13.36
C GLN A 153 8.04 -3.66 12.43
N TYR A 154 8.66 -3.31 11.31
CA TYR A 154 8.01 -2.52 10.28
C TYR A 154 8.52 -2.86 8.87
N ALA A 155 7.68 -2.55 7.89
CA ALA A 155 8.06 -2.39 6.50
C ALA A 155 7.73 -0.95 6.11
N GLN A 156 8.66 -0.25 5.47
CA GLN A 156 8.42 1.14 5.08
C GLN A 156 9.01 1.47 3.71
N TRP A 157 8.30 2.35 3.00
CA TRP A 157 8.80 3.02 1.81
C TRP A 157 9.23 4.43 2.23
N ILE A 158 10.47 4.78 1.92
CA ILE A 158 11.06 6.09 2.21
C ILE A 158 11.16 6.86 0.90
N PRO A 159 10.75 8.13 0.84
CA PRO A 159 10.89 8.95 -0.35
C PRO A 159 12.34 8.98 -0.85
N GLY A 160 12.52 8.74 -2.16
CA GLY A 160 13.84 8.65 -2.78
C GLY A 160 14.52 7.27 -2.68
N SER A 161 13.95 6.31 -1.94
CA SER A 161 14.34 4.90 -2.03
C SER A 161 13.53 4.22 -3.14
N ALA A 162 14.21 3.47 -4.01
CA ALA A 162 13.57 2.70 -5.08
C ALA A 162 12.98 1.37 -4.61
N SER A 163 12.95 1.13 -3.29
CA SER A 163 12.69 -0.19 -2.73
C SER A 163 12.10 -0.09 -1.31
N TRP A 164 11.46 -1.17 -0.87
CA TRP A 164 10.98 -1.31 0.49
C TRP A 164 12.14 -1.59 1.45
N THR A 165 12.15 -0.88 2.58
CA THR A 165 13.05 -1.16 3.69
C THR A 165 12.35 -2.11 4.67
N ILE A 166 12.97 -3.26 4.91
CA ILE A 166 12.44 -4.30 5.79
C ILE A 166 13.38 -4.46 6.99
N VAL A 167 12.83 -4.58 8.21
CA VAL A 167 13.61 -4.84 9.42
C VAL A 167 14.32 -6.19 9.32
N SER A 168 15.65 -6.18 9.46
CA SER A 168 16.49 -7.38 9.38
C SER A 168 17.02 -7.85 10.73
N ASP A 169 16.98 -7.01 11.78
CA ASP A 169 17.43 -7.33 13.13
C ASP A 169 16.71 -8.57 13.71
N ARG A 170 17.50 -9.58 14.07
CA ARG A 170 17.02 -10.85 14.63
C ARG A 170 16.27 -10.66 15.94
N ASN A 171 16.69 -9.71 16.77
CA ASN A 171 16.05 -9.44 18.07
C ASN A 171 14.67 -8.80 17.91
N LEU A 172 14.38 -8.27 16.73
CA LEU A 172 13.08 -7.74 16.38
C LEU A 172 12.19 -8.80 15.71
N LYS A 173 12.63 -10.05 15.53
CA LYS A 173 11.86 -11.12 14.85
C LYS A 173 11.45 -12.20 15.85
N GLU A 174 10.26 -12.78 15.64
CA GLU A 174 9.69 -13.82 16.50
C GLU A 174 9.72 -15.20 15.80
N ASN A 175 9.57 -16.29 16.56
CA ASN A 175 9.47 -17.68 16.06
C ASN A 175 10.66 -18.14 15.19
N ILE A 176 11.87 -17.76 15.54
CA ILE A 176 13.08 -18.17 14.80
C ILE A 176 13.47 -19.59 15.20
N GLN A 177 13.23 -20.55 14.30
CA GLN A 177 13.69 -21.93 14.45
C GLN A 177 15.01 -22.16 13.67
N PRO A 178 15.94 -22.98 14.18
CA PRO A 178 17.12 -23.40 13.41
C PRO A 178 16.69 -24.25 12.21
N VAL A 179 17.13 -23.88 11.01
CA VAL A 179 16.96 -24.71 9.80
C VAL A 179 18.22 -25.54 9.59
N ASP A 180 18.08 -26.86 9.43
CA ASP A 180 19.21 -27.75 9.13
C ASP A 180 19.60 -27.62 7.64
N ALA A 181 20.76 -26.99 7.41
CA ALA A 181 21.29 -26.65 6.10
C ALA A 181 21.64 -27.89 5.24
N VAL A 182 21.85 -29.06 5.84
CA VAL A 182 22.25 -30.27 5.11
C VAL A 182 21.07 -30.95 4.42
N SER A 183 19.84 -30.81 4.96
CA SER A 183 18.63 -31.37 4.37
C SER A 183 17.98 -30.49 3.28
N ALA A 184 18.22 -29.17 3.29
CA ALA A 184 17.62 -28.24 2.32
C ALA A 184 18.17 -28.39 0.90
N GLY A 185 19.40 -28.91 0.75
CA GLY A 185 20.01 -29.20 -0.55
C GLY A 185 19.55 -30.51 -1.21
N ARG A 186 18.64 -31.27 -0.58
CA ARG A 186 18.30 -32.64 -1.01
C ARG A 186 16.82 -32.94 -1.21
N THR A 187 15.94 -31.95 -1.12
CA THR A 187 14.50 -32.13 -1.39
C THR A 187 14.13 -31.63 -2.78
N SER A 188 14.28 -32.49 -3.78
CA SER A 188 13.52 -32.39 -5.04
C SER A 188 12.09 -32.89 -4.77
N GLY A 189 11.22 -32.00 -4.29
CA GLY A 189 9.80 -32.26 -4.05
C GLY A 189 9.08 -30.96 -3.70
N PRO A 190 7.80 -30.78 -4.06
CA PRO A 190 7.10 -29.51 -3.93
C PRO A 190 6.94 -29.15 -2.45
N THR A 191 7.76 -28.22 -1.96
CA THR A 191 7.62 -27.68 -0.61
C THR A 191 6.40 -26.75 -0.56
N ALA A 192 5.53 -27.02 0.42
CA ALA A 192 4.34 -26.23 0.76
C ALA A 192 4.66 -24.73 0.91
N PRO A 193 3.68 -23.84 0.69
CA PRO A 193 3.92 -22.40 0.60
C PRO A 193 4.21 -21.82 1.98
N GLY A 194 5.41 -21.29 2.14
CA GLY A 194 5.77 -20.47 3.30
C GLY A 194 7.06 -20.90 3.95
N GLN A 195 8.20 -20.62 3.30
CA GLN A 195 9.49 -20.25 3.91
C GLN A 195 10.55 -20.20 2.81
N MET A 196 10.84 -18.99 2.34
CA MET A 196 12.00 -18.70 1.49
C MET A 196 12.95 -17.83 2.31
N GLU A 197 13.96 -18.45 2.93
CA GLU A 197 15.16 -17.73 3.38
C GLU A 197 16.30 -18.11 2.43
N LEU A 198 16.69 -17.16 1.59
CA LEU A 198 17.85 -17.28 0.70
C LEU A 198 19.13 -17.23 1.56
N GLN A 199 19.63 -18.39 1.99
CA GLN A 199 20.97 -18.50 2.57
C GLN A 199 21.96 -19.02 1.52
N GLY A 200 22.71 -18.10 0.93
CA GLY A 200 24.02 -18.42 0.35
C GLY A 200 24.98 -18.82 1.47
N VAL A 201 25.77 -19.86 1.25
CA VAL A 201 26.73 -20.39 2.23
C VAL A 201 27.81 -19.35 2.52
N TRP A 202 27.88 -18.84 3.76
CA TRP A 202 29.00 -18.01 4.25
C TRP A 202 29.66 -18.68 5.47
N PRO A 203 31.01 -18.73 5.55
CA PRO A 203 31.72 -19.30 6.70
C PRO A 203 31.34 -18.63 8.03
N ALA A 204 31.43 -19.38 9.14
CA ALA A 204 30.88 -19.05 10.46
C ALA A 204 31.24 -17.67 11.07
N ALA A 205 32.20 -16.94 10.50
CA ALA A 205 32.52 -15.57 10.91
C ALA A 205 31.63 -14.49 10.24
N HIS A 206 30.71 -14.86 9.33
CA HIS A 206 30.09 -13.95 8.35
C HIS A 206 28.57 -14.18 8.20
N ARG A 207 27.80 -14.26 9.29
CA ARG A 207 26.33 -14.31 9.22
C ARG A 207 25.73 -12.90 9.25
N PRO A 208 24.76 -12.56 8.37
CA PRO A 208 24.22 -11.22 8.31
C PRO A 208 23.10 -11.03 9.35
N ASP A 209 23.43 -10.35 10.44
CA ASP A 209 22.51 -9.39 11.04
C ASP A 209 22.59 -8.09 10.21
N GLY A 210 21.53 -7.26 10.23
CA GLY A 210 21.54 -5.98 9.49
C GLY A 210 22.76 -5.11 9.84
N ALA A 211 23.22 -5.20 11.09
CA ALA A 211 24.34 -4.41 11.62
C ALA A 211 25.74 -4.87 11.16
N ARG A 212 25.98 -6.17 10.97
CA ARG A 212 27.26 -6.72 10.45
C ARG A 212 27.30 -6.68 8.93
N LEU A 213 26.15 -6.72 8.25
CA LEU A 213 26.10 -6.53 6.81
C LEU A 213 26.32 -5.06 6.45
N SER A 214 25.69 -4.12 7.18
CA SER A 214 25.86 -2.67 6.96
C SER A 214 27.29 -2.19 7.17
N SER A 215 27.98 -2.71 8.19
CA SER A 215 29.37 -2.37 8.50
C SER A 215 30.41 -2.96 7.55
N ARG A 216 30.07 -4.00 6.78
CA ARG A 216 30.98 -4.62 5.79
C ARG A 216 30.81 -4.11 4.38
N LEU A 217 29.61 -3.62 4.05
CA LEU A 217 29.29 -3.06 2.73
C LEU A 217 29.19 -1.51 2.76
N CYS A 218 29.56 -0.87 3.87
CA CYS A 218 29.42 0.58 4.08
C CYS A 218 28.00 1.11 3.81
N LEU A 219 26.98 0.32 4.13
CA LEU A 219 25.56 0.70 3.98
C LEU A 219 25.13 1.48 5.23
N GLU A 220 25.64 2.70 5.39
CA GLU A 220 25.52 3.48 6.64
C GLU A 220 24.11 4.01 6.96
N ARG A 221 23.11 3.82 6.09
CA ARG A 221 21.82 4.51 6.23
C ARG A 221 20.90 3.97 7.32
N GLN A 222 20.89 2.66 7.61
CA GLN A 222 20.00 2.04 8.61
C GLN A 222 20.61 0.76 9.21
N PRO A 223 21.16 0.76 10.44
CA PRO A 223 21.91 -0.39 10.98
C PRO A 223 21.04 -1.63 11.33
N LYS A 224 19.72 -1.50 11.34
CA LYS A 224 18.77 -2.58 11.72
C LYS A 224 17.83 -3.02 10.60
N ALA A 225 17.99 -2.45 9.42
CA ALA A 225 17.14 -2.74 8.28
C ALA A 225 18.00 -2.92 7.03
N ILE A 226 17.47 -3.67 6.06
CA ILE A 226 18.08 -3.80 4.75
C ILE A 226 17.06 -3.36 3.71
N ASP A 227 17.51 -2.61 2.72
CA ASP A 227 16.70 -2.23 1.57
C ASP A 227 16.62 -3.42 0.58
N SER A 228 15.46 -3.68 0.00
CA SER A 228 15.31 -4.77 -0.98
C SER A 228 16.18 -4.60 -2.24
N GLY A 229 16.52 -3.36 -2.62
CA GLY A 229 17.49 -3.07 -3.68
C GLY A 229 18.92 -3.42 -3.29
N GLU A 230 19.33 -3.13 -2.05
CA GLU A 230 20.64 -3.56 -1.52
C GLU A 230 20.75 -5.09 -1.49
N LEU A 231 19.69 -5.79 -1.07
CA LEU A 231 19.63 -7.25 -1.08
C LEU A 231 19.78 -7.81 -2.52
N GLN A 232 19.13 -7.20 -3.50
CA GLN A 232 19.26 -7.58 -4.91
C GLN A 232 20.68 -7.32 -5.44
N GLY A 233 21.31 -6.20 -5.07
CA GLY A 233 22.68 -5.88 -5.45
C GLY A 233 23.70 -6.90 -4.91
N VAL A 234 23.58 -7.30 -3.64
CA VAL A 234 24.43 -8.34 -3.04
C VAL A 234 24.20 -9.69 -3.73
N THR A 235 22.94 -10.01 -4.06
CA THR A 235 22.61 -11.25 -4.79
C THR A 235 23.23 -11.26 -6.19
N LEU A 236 23.16 -10.13 -6.90
CA LEU A 236 23.77 -9.99 -8.22
C LEU A 236 25.29 -10.14 -8.18
N ALA A 237 25.95 -9.50 -7.20
CA ALA A 237 27.40 -9.62 -7.02
C ALA A 237 27.82 -11.07 -6.71
N ALA A 238 27.04 -11.79 -5.89
CA ALA A 238 27.27 -13.21 -5.61
C ALA A 238 27.12 -14.08 -6.86
N VAL A 239 26.11 -13.83 -7.69
CA VAL A 239 25.91 -14.54 -8.97
C VAL A 239 27.05 -14.26 -9.95
N GLN A 240 27.53 -13.02 -10.03
CA GLN A 240 28.69 -12.66 -10.85
C GLN A 240 29.97 -13.36 -10.40
N GLY A 241 30.21 -13.42 -9.08
CA GLY A 241 31.34 -14.16 -8.51
C GLY A 241 31.27 -15.66 -8.81
N LEU A 242 30.09 -16.27 -8.67
CA LEU A 242 29.88 -17.68 -9.01
C LEU A 242 30.12 -17.94 -10.51
N TYR A 243 29.65 -17.05 -11.38
CA TYR A 243 29.89 -17.15 -12.82
C TYR A 243 31.37 -17.08 -13.18
N GLN A 244 32.15 -16.21 -12.50
CA GLN A 244 33.59 -16.15 -12.70
C GLN A 244 34.28 -17.44 -12.26
N MET A 245 33.91 -17.98 -11.10
CA MET A 245 34.46 -19.26 -10.61
C MET A 245 34.13 -20.42 -11.57
N VAL A 246 32.94 -20.44 -12.16
CA VAL A 246 32.56 -21.43 -13.18
C VAL A 246 33.42 -21.29 -14.44
N LYS A 247 33.72 -20.06 -14.89
CA LYS A 247 34.65 -19.84 -16.00
C LYS A 247 36.05 -20.36 -15.70
N ASP A 248 36.57 -20.03 -14.53
CA ASP A 248 37.92 -20.44 -14.12
C ASP A 248 38.01 -21.98 -14.07
N LEU A 249 37.00 -22.64 -13.49
CA LEU A 249 36.87 -24.11 -13.48
C LEU A 249 36.78 -24.70 -14.90
N GLN A 250 36.09 -24.05 -15.83
CA GLN A 250 36.02 -24.49 -17.23
C GLN A 250 37.38 -24.39 -17.92
N THR A 251 38.12 -23.31 -17.68
CA THR A 251 39.48 -23.11 -18.20
C THR A 251 40.44 -24.15 -17.63
N GLU A 252 40.41 -24.40 -16.33
CA GLU A 252 41.26 -25.41 -15.68
C GLU A 252 40.96 -26.83 -16.22
N ASN A 253 39.68 -27.17 -16.40
CA ASN A 253 39.28 -28.44 -17.01
C ASN A 253 39.74 -28.58 -18.47
N GLN A 254 39.75 -27.50 -19.25
CA GLN A 254 40.28 -27.53 -20.61
C GLN A 254 41.80 -27.79 -20.61
N LEU A 255 42.53 -27.10 -19.75
CA LEU A 255 43.98 -27.28 -19.58
C LEU A 255 44.33 -28.72 -19.18
N MET A 256 43.65 -29.28 -18.18
CA MET A 256 43.85 -30.67 -17.77
C MET A 256 43.51 -31.67 -18.88
N ARG A 257 42.51 -31.39 -19.73
CA ARG A 257 42.18 -32.25 -20.88
C ARG A 257 43.24 -32.18 -21.98
N ASP A 258 43.82 -31.01 -22.20
CA ASP A 258 44.91 -30.81 -23.17
C ASP A 258 46.19 -31.50 -22.72
N GLU A 259 46.57 -31.38 -21.45
CA GLU A 259 47.70 -32.10 -20.86
C GLU A 259 47.51 -33.62 -20.97
N ASN A 260 46.33 -34.13 -20.63
CA ASN A 260 46.01 -35.54 -20.79
C ASN A 260 46.10 -36.01 -22.25
N ARG A 261 45.64 -35.21 -23.22
CA ARG A 261 45.79 -35.52 -24.66
C ARG A 261 47.25 -35.63 -25.07
N GLN A 262 48.09 -34.69 -24.62
CA GLN A 262 49.52 -34.71 -24.93
C GLN A 262 50.23 -35.91 -24.29
N LEU A 263 49.88 -36.27 -23.05
CA LEU A 263 50.41 -37.46 -22.39
C LEU A 263 50.03 -38.74 -23.12
N HIS A 264 48.78 -38.88 -23.57
CA HIS A 264 48.35 -40.03 -24.37
C HIS A 264 49.07 -40.12 -25.71
N GLN A 265 49.33 -38.99 -26.38
CA GLN A 265 50.11 -38.96 -27.62
C GLN A 265 51.57 -39.38 -27.41
N ARG A 266 52.16 -39.12 -26.24
CA ARG A 266 53.52 -39.54 -25.89
C ARG A 266 53.63 -41.03 -25.51
N GLN A 267 52.50 -41.68 -25.19
CA GLN A 267 52.45 -43.07 -24.74
C GLN A 267 51.96 -44.05 -25.82
N GLN A 268 51.60 -43.56 -27.02
CA GLN A 268 51.36 -44.42 -28.17
C GLN A 268 52.69 -44.73 -28.87
N PRO A 269 53.16 -46.00 -28.87
CA PRO A 269 54.41 -46.42 -29.50
C PRO A 269 54.35 -46.40 -31.03
#